data_AF-F0U797-F1
#
_entry.id   AF-F0U797-F1
#
_cell.length_a   1.000
_cell.length_b   1.000
_cell.length_c   1.000
_cell.angle_alpha   90.00
_cell.angle_beta   90.00
_cell.angle_gamma   90.00
#
_symmetry.space_group_name_H-M   'P 1'
#
loop_
_entity.id
_entity.type
_entity.pdbx_description
1 polymer ?
#
loop_
_entity_poly.entity_id
_entity_poly.type
_entity_poly.pdbx_seq_one_letter_code
_entity_poly.pdbx_strand_id
1 'polypeptide(L)'
;MHLITSLLTLTAIATHVSGHGLVKSPAARVPGDAAAAVCGQTMVNFYKADNTSYPEALIRAGGTKDPKYNPKLCNLWLCRGYQFQDNADHVFEYKPGDKVPIEVFIRVPHLGYANVSVVDTMKNEVVGEPLKAWKEYADPAKFPNLPEDQVKFSVTVPDLMGKCAKPGRCVIQWYWLGAKQTYESCIDFTQMAPEAPQIRGRSWRL
;
A
#
# COMPACT_ATOMS: atom_id res chain seq x y z
N MET A 1 -63.07 -1.35 22.11
CA MET A 1 -62.33 -1.07 20.86
C MET A 1 -61.04 -0.33 21.22
N HIS A 2 -59.91 -1.03 21.26
CA HIS A 2 -58.59 -0.40 21.37
C HIS A 2 -57.82 -0.72 20.10
N LEU A 3 -57.66 0.29 19.24
CA LEU A 3 -56.76 0.20 18.09
C LEU A 3 -55.32 0.26 18.62
N ILE A 4 -54.60 -0.85 18.49
CA ILE A 4 -53.16 -0.90 18.70
C ILE A 4 -52.52 -0.49 17.37
N THR A 5 -52.05 0.74 17.28
CA THR A 5 -51.26 1.25 16.15
C THR A 5 -49.83 0.74 16.31
N SER A 6 -49.50 -0.37 15.65
CA SER A 6 -48.11 -0.83 15.55
C SER A 6 -47.31 0.11 14.63
N LEU A 7 -46.47 0.96 15.20
CA LEU A 7 -45.44 1.67 14.45
C LEU A 7 -44.36 0.66 14.03
N LEU A 8 -44.30 0.30 12.74
CA LEU A 8 -43.12 -0.34 12.16
C LEU A 8 -42.01 0.72 12.04
N THR A 9 -41.00 0.64 12.90
CA THR A 9 -39.75 1.37 12.73
C THR A 9 -38.89 0.69 11.67
N LEU A 10 -38.89 1.25 10.45
CA LEU A 10 -38.01 0.81 9.38
C LEU A 10 -36.58 1.30 9.65
N THR A 11 -35.74 0.46 10.25
CA THR A 11 -34.30 0.75 10.38
C THR A 11 -33.66 0.73 8.99
N ALA A 12 -33.25 1.89 8.49
CA ALA A 12 -32.50 2.01 7.25
C ALA A 12 -31.12 1.36 7.40
N ILE A 13 -30.88 0.26 6.67
CA ILE A 13 -29.56 -0.36 6.56
C ILE A 13 -28.75 0.47 5.56
N ALA A 14 -27.77 1.24 6.03
CA ALA A 14 -26.83 1.91 5.14
C ALA A 14 -26.00 0.84 4.40
N THR A 15 -26.22 0.68 3.10
CA THR A 15 -25.39 -0.18 2.25
C THR A 15 -24.02 0.49 2.06
N HIS A 16 -23.01 -0.01 2.75
CA HIS A 16 -21.64 0.43 2.53
C HIS A 16 -21.12 -0.18 1.24
N VAL A 17 -20.99 0.63 0.19
CA VAL A 17 -20.28 0.23 -1.03
C VAL A 17 -18.78 0.25 -0.73
N SER A 18 -18.10 -0.78 -1.21
CA SER A 18 -16.72 -1.08 -0.89
C SER A 18 -15.86 -1.00 -2.15
N GLY A 19 -14.89 -0.11 -2.15
CA GLY A 19 -13.85 -0.09 -3.17
C GLY A 19 -12.97 -1.33 -3.07
N HIS A 20 -12.21 -1.60 -4.13
CA HIS A 20 -11.30 -2.74 -4.21
C HIS A 20 -10.20 -2.43 -5.23
N GLY A 21 -8.94 -2.55 -4.83
CA GLY A 21 -7.81 -2.37 -5.73
C GLY A 21 -6.46 -2.75 -5.15
N LEU A 22 -5.48 -2.94 -6.03
CA LEU A 22 -4.08 -3.21 -5.69
C LEU A 22 -3.14 -2.85 -6.85
N VAL A 23 -1.85 -2.74 -6.55
CA VAL A 23 -0.81 -2.83 -7.58
C VAL A 23 -0.70 -4.27 -8.07
N LYS A 24 -0.81 -4.47 -9.37
CA LYS A 24 -0.66 -5.77 -10.07
C LYS A 24 0.77 -6.00 -10.54
N SER A 25 1.47 -4.94 -10.95
CA SER A 25 2.87 -4.98 -11.37
C SER A 25 3.57 -3.66 -11.01
N PRO A 26 4.82 -3.68 -10.53
CA PRO A 26 5.62 -4.85 -10.19
C PRO A 26 5.06 -5.60 -8.96
N ALA A 27 5.69 -6.71 -8.59
CA ALA A 27 5.28 -7.50 -7.42
C ALA A 27 5.23 -6.60 -6.17
N ALA A 28 4.04 -6.51 -5.57
CA ALA A 28 3.82 -5.84 -4.30
C ALA A 28 3.74 -6.89 -3.18
N ARG A 29 3.93 -6.44 -1.93
CA ARG A 29 3.85 -7.32 -0.76
C ARG A 29 2.54 -8.11 -0.74
N VAL A 30 2.67 -9.36 -0.32
CA VAL A 30 1.58 -10.28 0.02
C VAL A 30 1.74 -10.78 1.46
N PRO A 31 0.67 -11.22 2.13
CA PRO A 31 0.76 -11.74 3.50
C PRO A 31 1.12 -13.23 3.52
N GLY A 32 1.96 -13.62 4.49
CA GLY A 32 2.37 -15.00 4.74
C GLY A 32 2.53 -15.30 6.23
N ASP A 33 3.46 -16.19 6.56
CA ASP A 33 3.66 -16.69 7.92
C ASP A 33 4.18 -15.60 8.87
N ALA A 34 5.04 -14.70 8.39
CA ALA A 34 5.53 -13.58 9.18
C ALA A 34 4.38 -12.63 9.53
N ALA A 35 3.50 -12.35 8.58
CA ALA A 35 2.29 -11.59 8.84
C ALA A 35 1.32 -12.33 9.78
N ALA A 36 1.14 -13.65 9.63
CA ALA A 36 0.34 -14.43 10.57
C ALA A 36 0.86 -14.35 12.01
N ALA A 37 2.19 -14.28 12.19
CA ALA A 37 2.83 -14.23 13.51
C ALA A 37 2.53 -12.93 14.28
N VAL A 38 2.25 -11.81 13.61
CA VAL A 38 2.05 -10.50 14.24
C VAL A 38 0.68 -9.87 14.00
N CYS A 39 0.01 -10.25 12.91
CA CYS A 39 -1.33 -9.78 12.55
C CYS A 39 -2.41 -10.85 12.77
N GLY A 40 -2.01 -12.11 12.97
CA GLY A 40 -2.93 -13.25 13.09
C GLY A 40 -3.32 -13.90 11.78
N GLN A 41 -3.78 -15.14 11.87
CA GLN A 41 -4.15 -15.95 10.71
C GLN A 41 -5.43 -15.41 10.05
N THR A 42 -6.28 -14.76 10.83
CA THR A 42 -7.49 -14.09 10.33
C THR A 42 -7.15 -13.08 9.23
N MET A 43 -6.10 -12.28 9.43
CA MET A 43 -5.64 -11.30 8.45
C MET A 43 -5.17 -11.97 7.16
N VAL A 44 -4.32 -12.99 7.27
CA VAL A 44 -3.76 -13.70 6.12
C VAL A 44 -4.87 -14.34 5.30
N ASN A 45 -5.81 -15.03 5.95
CA ASN A 45 -6.93 -15.67 5.28
C ASN A 45 -7.85 -14.64 4.59
N PHE A 46 -8.13 -13.53 5.26
CA PHE A 46 -8.96 -12.45 4.72
C PHE A 46 -8.41 -11.90 3.41
N TYR A 47 -7.12 -11.53 3.37
CA TYR A 47 -6.52 -10.99 2.16
C TYR A 47 -6.12 -12.02 1.12
N LYS A 48 -5.94 -13.30 1.49
CA LYS A 48 -5.82 -14.38 0.49
C LYS A 48 -7.15 -14.68 -0.19
N ALA A 49 -8.27 -14.56 0.54
CA ALA A 49 -9.60 -14.69 -0.04
C ALA A 49 -9.94 -13.53 -0.98
N ASP A 50 -9.53 -12.30 -0.63
CA ASP A 50 -9.61 -11.15 -1.53
C ASP A 50 -8.42 -10.19 -1.36
N ASN A 51 -7.45 -10.31 -2.27
CA ASN A 51 -6.23 -9.50 -2.27
C ASN A 51 -6.46 -8.05 -2.69
N THR A 52 -7.65 -7.70 -3.17
CA THR A 52 -8.05 -6.31 -3.47
C THR A 52 -8.66 -5.60 -2.26
N SER A 53 -8.85 -6.30 -1.14
CA SER A 53 -9.49 -5.77 0.06
C SER A 53 -8.55 -4.83 0.87
N TYR A 54 -9.07 -4.28 1.96
CA TYR A 54 -8.51 -3.13 2.67
C TYR A 54 -8.62 -3.24 4.20
N PRO A 55 -7.83 -2.46 4.97
CA PRO A 55 -7.77 -2.52 6.43
C PRO A 55 -9.12 -2.35 7.15
N GLU A 56 -9.95 -1.40 6.73
CA GLU A 56 -11.24 -1.14 7.38
C GLU A 56 -12.18 -2.35 7.27
N ALA A 57 -12.14 -3.08 6.14
CA ALA A 57 -12.92 -4.30 5.97
C ALA A 57 -12.39 -5.44 6.84
N LEU A 58 -11.07 -5.58 6.96
CA LEU A 58 -10.44 -6.53 7.87
C LEU A 58 -10.88 -6.29 9.33
N ILE A 59 -10.90 -5.03 9.77
CA ILE A 59 -11.34 -4.65 11.12
C ILE A 59 -12.79 -5.08 11.35
N ARG A 60 -13.69 -4.82 10.39
CA ARG A 60 -15.09 -5.26 10.46
C ARG A 60 -15.24 -6.77 10.47
N ALA A 61 -14.37 -7.48 9.75
CA ALA A 61 -14.30 -8.95 9.74
C ALA A 61 -13.68 -9.55 11.01
N GLY A 62 -13.27 -8.72 11.99
CA GLY A 62 -12.70 -9.18 13.25
C GLY A 62 -11.20 -9.48 13.20
N GLY A 63 -10.48 -9.02 12.18
CA GLY A 63 -9.03 -9.27 12.06
C GLY A 63 -8.22 -8.75 13.25
N THR A 64 -8.64 -7.65 13.87
CA THR A 64 -7.99 -7.09 15.08
C THR A 64 -8.41 -7.78 16.38
N LYS A 65 -9.31 -8.76 16.31
CA LYS A 65 -9.72 -9.62 17.43
C LYS A 65 -8.96 -10.95 17.46
N ASP A 66 -8.13 -11.22 16.46
CA ASP A 66 -7.27 -12.41 16.44
C ASP A 66 -6.29 -12.36 17.63
N PRO A 67 -6.11 -13.46 18.40
CA PRO A 67 -5.23 -13.47 19.56
C PRO A 67 -3.77 -13.10 19.26
N LYS A 68 -3.32 -13.27 18.01
CA LYS A 68 -1.98 -12.90 17.57
C LYS A 68 -1.87 -11.47 17.04
N TYR A 69 -2.99 -10.74 16.90
CA TYR A 69 -2.95 -9.36 16.45
C TYR A 69 -2.19 -8.49 17.47
N ASN A 70 -1.05 -7.94 17.04
CA ASN A 70 -0.24 -7.03 17.83
C ASN A 70 -0.17 -5.68 17.11
N PRO A 71 -0.88 -4.63 17.56
CA PRO A 71 -0.93 -3.34 16.87
C PRO A 71 0.42 -2.60 16.80
N LYS A 72 1.41 -3.00 17.61
CA LYS A 72 2.78 -2.44 17.55
C LYS A 72 3.63 -3.04 16.43
N LEU A 73 3.31 -4.26 16.01
CA LEU A 73 4.05 -5.00 14.98
C LEU A 73 3.24 -5.14 13.68
N CYS A 74 1.92 -5.10 13.78
CA CYS A 74 0.97 -5.14 12.69
C CYS A 74 0.34 -3.77 12.47
N ASN A 75 1.05 -2.90 11.74
CA ASN A 75 0.49 -1.62 11.33
C ASN A 75 -0.34 -1.80 10.07
N LEU A 76 -1.67 -1.86 10.22
CA LEU A 76 -2.59 -2.03 9.09
C LEU A 76 -2.59 -0.85 8.11
N TRP A 77 -2.03 0.30 8.48
CA TRP A 77 -1.91 1.52 7.67
C TRP A 77 -0.50 1.70 7.09
N LEU A 78 0.25 0.60 7.03
CA LEU A 78 1.53 0.50 6.34
C LEU A 78 1.57 -0.83 5.62
N CYS A 79 1.42 -0.79 4.31
CA CYS A 79 1.38 -1.99 3.48
C CYS A 79 0.30 -3.00 3.91
N ARG A 80 -0.82 -2.50 4.44
CA ARG A 80 -1.90 -3.34 5.01
C ARG A 80 -1.47 -4.25 6.18
N GLY A 81 -0.34 -3.95 6.83
CA GLY A 81 0.26 -4.79 7.87
C GLY A 81 1.10 -5.95 7.35
N TYR A 82 1.36 -6.01 6.04
CA TYR A 82 2.17 -7.08 5.44
C TYR A 82 3.64 -6.93 5.82
N GLN A 83 4.23 -8.07 6.18
CA GLN A 83 5.59 -8.13 6.70
C GLN A 83 6.58 -8.33 5.56
N PHE A 84 7.76 -7.70 5.68
CA PHE A 84 8.81 -7.80 4.65
C PHE A 84 9.29 -9.24 4.47
N GLN A 85 9.36 -10.01 5.54
CA GLN A 85 9.88 -11.38 5.56
C GLN A 85 9.09 -12.33 4.64
N ASP A 86 7.78 -12.08 4.46
CA ASP A 86 6.96 -12.84 3.52
C ASP A 86 7.26 -12.53 2.04
N ASN A 87 8.11 -11.53 1.78
CA ASN A 87 8.35 -10.90 0.49
C ASN A 87 9.85 -10.70 0.19
N ALA A 88 10.74 -11.31 0.98
CA ALA A 88 12.19 -11.09 0.88
C ALA A 88 12.79 -11.52 -0.48
N ASP A 89 12.11 -12.42 -1.21
CA ASP A 89 12.48 -12.88 -2.55
C ASP A 89 12.01 -11.92 -3.67
N HIS A 90 11.30 -10.85 -3.33
CA HIS A 90 10.71 -9.88 -4.27
C HIS A 90 11.17 -8.45 -3.97
N VAL A 91 12.48 -8.24 -3.98
CA VAL A 91 13.11 -6.93 -3.76
C VAL A 91 13.73 -6.44 -5.06
N PHE A 92 13.31 -5.25 -5.50
CA PHE A 92 13.89 -4.61 -6.68
C PHE A 92 15.12 -3.80 -6.31
N GLU A 93 16.08 -3.68 -7.23
CA GLU A 93 17.20 -2.75 -7.10
C GLU A 93 16.96 -1.58 -8.06
N TYR A 94 16.92 -0.37 -7.52
CA TYR A 94 16.74 0.84 -8.31
C TYR A 94 17.87 1.83 -8.06
N LYS A 95 18.20 2.61 -9.08
CA LYS A 95 19.11 3.74 -9.05
C LYS A 95 18.34 5.05 -9.12
N PRO A 96 18.93 6.18 -8.68
CA PRO A 96 18.36 7.49 -8.93
C PRO A 96 18.09 7.70 -10.42
N GLY A 97 16.89 8.16 -10.76
CA GLY A 97 16.44 8.39 -12.14
C GLY A 97 15.74 7.21 -12.80
N ASP A 98 15.79 6.00 -12.23
CA ASP A 98 15.09 4.84 -12.80
C ASP A 98 13.59 5.10 -12.89
N LYS A 99 12.99 4.63 -13.98
CA LYS A 99 11.54 4.65 -14.21
C LYS A 99 10.95 3.31 -13.78
N VAL A 100 10.04 3.36 -12.82
CA VAL A 100 9.31 2.17 -12.36
C VAL A 100 7.93 2.18 -13.00
N PRO A 101 7.64 1.29 -13.97
CA PRO A 101 6.31 1.14 -14.52
C PRO A 101 5.41 0.47 -13.47
N ILE A 102 4.23 1.04 -13.23
CA ILE A 102 3.27 0.54 -12.25
C ILE A 102 1.92 0.32 -12.96
N GLU A 103 1.40 -0.89 -12.83
CA GLU A 103 0.04 -1.26 -13.21
C GLU A 103 -0.79 -1.49 -11.95
N VAL A 104 -1.87 -0.74 -11.81
CA VAL A 104 -2.86 -0.85 -10.73
C VAL A 104 -4.11 -1.51 -11.30
N PHE A 105 -4.63 -2.49 -10.59
CA PHE A 105 -5.94 -3.06 -10.85
C PHE A 105 -6.95 -2.51 -9.84
N ILE A 106 -8.02 -1.89 -10.35
CA ILE A 106 -9.14 -1.39 -9.54
C ILE A 106 -10.38 -2.19 -9.94
N ARG A 107 -10.84 -3.04 -9.03
CA ARG A 107 -12.03 -3.89 -9.25
C ARG A 107 -13.32 -3.09 -9.04
N VAL A 108 -13.35 -2.26 -7.99
CA VAL A 108 -14.52 -1.42 -7.67
C VAL A 108 -14.03 0.03 -7.49
N PRO A 109 -14.22 0.91 -8.49
CA PRO A 109 -13.73 2.28 -8.45
C PRO A 109 -14.62 3.19 -7.58
N HIS A 110 -13.97 4.07 -6.82
CA HIS A 110 -14.60 5.11 -6.01
C HIS A 110 -13.80 6.40 -6.11
N LEU A 111 -14.50 7.53 -6.28
CA LEU A 111 -13.84 8.83 -6.23
C LEU A 111 -13.07 8.98 -4.91
N GLY A 112 -11.82 9.39 -5.05
CA GLY A 112 -10.91 9.61 -3.94
C GLY A 112 -9.68 10.38 -4.38
N TYR A 113 -8.65 10.34 -3.54
CA TYR A 113 -7.31 10.80 -3.89
C TYR A 113 -6.34 9.63 -3.78
N ALA A 114 -5.27 9.68 -4.58
CA ALA A 114 -4.23 8.68 -4.55
C ALA A 114 -2.85 9.32 -4.65
N ASN A 115 -1.84 8.61 -4.17
CA ASN A 115 -0.45 8.95 -4.41
C ASN A 115 0.41 7.69 -4.50
N VAL A 116 1.58 7.86 -5.10
CA VAL A 116 2.68 6.90 -5.02
C VAL A 116 3.85 7.60 -4.34
N SER A 117 4.34 7.04 -3.26
CA SER A 117 5.37 7.65 -2.41
C SER A 117 6.43 6.63 -2.03
N VAL A 118 7.66 7.09 -1.78
CA VAL A 118 8.64 6.28 -1.04
C VAL A 118 8.30 6.39 0.44
N VAL A 119 8.20 5.26 1.14
CA VAL A 119 7.86 5.22 2.57
C VAL A 119 8.94 4.47 3.34
N ASP A 120 9.44 5.07 4.43
CA ASP A 120 10.30 4.42 5.42
C ASP A 120 9.43 3.55 6.33
N THR A 121 9.55 2.24 6.17
CA THR A 121 8.67 1.27 6.84
C THR A 121 8.93 1.17 8.34
N MET A 122 10.10 1.61 8.81
CA MET A 122 10.45 1.55 10.22
C MET A 122 9.86 2.72 11.00
N LYS A 123 9.55 3.82 10.30
CA LYS A 123 8.97 5.03 10.89
C LYS A 123 7.51 5.25 10.48
N ASN A 124 7.05 4.55 9.45
CA ASN A 124 5.79 4.83 8.77
C ASN A 124 5.72 6.29 8.28
N GLU A 125 6.77 6.73 7.59
CA GLU A 125 6.93 8.12 7.15
C GLU A 125 7.26 8.18 5.66
N VAL A 126 6.66 9.13 4.94
CA VAL A 126 7.01 9.41 3.56
C VAL A 126 8.43 10.00 3.50
N VAL A 127 9.23 9.50 2.56
CA VAL A 127 10.59 9.99 2.29
C VAL A 127 10.56 10.96 1.13
N GLY A 128 10.64 12.26 1.43
CA GLY A 128 10.60 13.32 0.42
C GLY A 128 9.16 13.62 -0.03
N GLU A 129 9.01 14.00 -1.30
CA GLU A 129 7.71 14.29 -1.91
C GLU A 129 7.10 13.03 -2.56
N PRO A 130 5.77 12.96 -2.72
CA PRO A 130 5.13 11.92 -3.52
C PRO A 130 5.71 11.87 -4.94
N LEU A 131 6.01 10.66 -5.42
CA LEU A 131 6.51 10.41 -6.77
C LEU A 131 5.47 10.71 -7.85
N LYS A 132 4.18 10.53 -7.50
CA LYS A 132 3.02 10.91 -8.30
C LYS A 132 1.81 11.07 -7.37
N ALA A 133 0.93 12.02 -7.66
CA ALA A 133 -0.28 12.24 -6.87
C ALA A 133 -1.46 12.66 -7.76
N TRP A 134 -2.66 12.25 -7.36
CA TRP A 134 -3.92 12.61 -8.00
C TRP A 134 -4.89 13.11 -6.93
N LYS A 135 -5.42 14.33 -7.12
CA LYS A 135 -6.46 14.90 -6.25
C LYS A 135 -7.83 14.24 -6.49
N GLU A 136 -8.10 13.88 -7.73
CA GLU A 136 -9.26 13.11 -8.15
C GLU A 136 -8.76 11.81 -8.79
N TYR A 137 -9.16 10.68 -8.22
CA TYR A 137 -8.69 9.36 -8.62
C TYR A 137 -9.85 8.37 -8.57
N ALA A 138 -9.88 7.46 -9.55
CA ALA A 138 -10.85 6.38 -9.69
C ALA A 138 -12.31 6.83 -9.67
N ASP A 139 -12.64 7.98 -10.29
CA ASP A 139 -13.99 8.54 -10.33
C ASP A 139 -14.89 7.81 -11.36
N PRO A 140 -15.83 6.95 -10.91
CA PRO A 140 -16.70 6.22 -11.82
C PRO A 140 -17.81 7.08 -12.43
N ALA A 141 -18.09 8.26 -11.85
CA ALA A 141 -19.12 9.16 -12.37
C ALA A 141 -18.59 9.96 -13.57
N LYS A 142 -17.30 10.32 -13.56
CA LYS A 142 -16.66 11.02 -14.68
C LYS A 142 -16.15 10.07 -15.76
N PHE A 143 -15.69 8.88 -15.39
CA PHE A 143 -14.96 7.99 -16.29
C PHE A 143 -15.61 6.60 -16.35
N PRO A 144 -16.35 6.26 -17.43
CA PRO A 144 -16.91 4.92 -17.59
C PRO A 144 -15.82 3.84 -17.71
N ASN A 145 -14.67 4.22 -18.25
CA ASN A 145 -13.41 3.47 -18.15
C ASN A 145 -12.40 4.37 -17.45
N LEU A 146 -11.68 3.84 -16.47
CA LEU A 146 -10.69 4.62 -15.72
C LEU A 146 -9.59 5.17 -16.67
N PRO A 147 -9.12 6.42 -16.45
CA PRO A 147 -8.02 6.98 -17.22
C PRO A 147 -6.78 6.10 -17.17
N GLU A 148 -6.09 5.93 -18.30
CA GLU A 148 -4.88 5.11 -18.37
C GLU A 148 -3.83 5.57 -17.37
N ASP A 149 -3.63 6.88 -17.22
CA ASP A 149 -2.65 7.44 -16.30
C ASP A 149 -2.95 7.21 -14.81
N GLN A 150 -4.11 6.64 -14.47
CA GLN A 150 -4.48 6.25 -13.11
C GLN A 150 -4.22 4.76 -12.84
N VAL A 151 -4.25 3.91 -13.88
CA VAL A 151 -4.11 2.45 -13.75
C VAL A 151 -2.83 1.89 -14.38
N LYS A 152 -2.17 2.65 -15.26
CA LYS A 152 -0.90 2.33 -15.91
C LYS A 152 -0.06 3.59 -16.05
N PHE A 153 0.98 3.71 -15.24
CA PHE A 153 1.83 4.89 -15.23
C PHE A 153 3.27 4.52 -14.89
N SER A 154 4.17 5.50 -14.86
CA SER A 154 5.52 5.31 -14.34
C SER A 154 5.86 6.38 -13.33
N VAL A 155 6.63 5.99 -12.31
CA VAL A 155 7.23 6.92 -11.33
C VAL A 155 8.73 6.96 -11.52
N THR A 156 9.37 8.05 -11.08
CA THR A 156 10.83 8.20 -11.15
C THR A 156 11.40 8.06 -9.76
N VAL A 157 12.37 7.18 -9.56
CA VAL A 157 13.01 7.01 -8.26
C VAL A 157 13.97 8.20 -8.02
N PRO A 158 13.82 8.97 -6.92
CA PRO A 158 14.72 10.08 -6.62
C PRO A 158 16.05 9.57 -6.05
N ASP A 159 17.03 10.44 -5.88
CA ASP A 159 18.20 10.13 -5.05
C ASP A 159 17.79 10.15 -3.57
N LEU A 160 17.88 8.98 -2.94
CA LEU A 160 17.50 8.72 -1.56
C LEU A 160 18.72 8.75 -0.62
N MET A 161 19.91 9.05 -1.14
CA MET A 161 21.15 9.21 -0.37
C MET A 161 21.43 8.02 0.56
N GLY A 162 21.14 6.80 0.09
CA GLY A 162 21.32 5.56 0.85
C GLY A 162 20.30 5.29 1.98
N LYS A 163 19.26 6.13 2.17
CA LYS A 163 18.19 5.89 3.17
C LYS A 163 17.49 4.53 2.99
N CYS A 164 17.45 4.05 1.75
CA CYS A 164 16.76 2.82 1.35
C CYS A 164 17.76 1.72 0.92
N ALA A 165 18.97 1.71 1.46
CA ALA A 165 20.01 0.76 1.07
C ALA A 165 19.80 -0.67 1.59
N LYS A 166 18.87 -0.89 2.54
CA LYS A 166 18.59 -2.20 3.11
C LYS A 166 17.23 -2.73 2.66
N PRO A 167 17.11 -4.01 2.28
CA PRO A 167 15.82 -4.62 1.98
C PRO A 167 14.82 -4.42 3.12
N GLY A 168 13.56 -4.17 2.76
CA GLY A 168 12.47 -3.92 3.70
C GLY A 168 12.49 -2.57 4.40
N ARG A 169 13.57 -1.76 4.28
CA ARG A 169 13.67 -0.42 4.92
C ARG A 169 12.74 0.59 4.28
N CYS A 170 12.59 0.52 2.96
CA CYS A 170 11.71 1.38 2.21
C CYS A 170 10.85 0.58 1.24
N VAL A 171 9.71 1.17 0.89
CA VAL A 171 8.82 0.67 -0.15
C VAL A 171 8.42 1.82 -1.06
N ILE A 172 8.13 1.52 -2.33
CA ILE A 172 7.30 2.38 -3.16
C ILE A 172 5.85 1.97 -2.85
N GLN A 173 5.12 2.84 -2.15
CA GLN A 173 3.75 2.59 -1.75
C GLN A 173 2.79 3.32 -2.68
N TRP A 174 1.89 2.58 -3.32
CA TRP A 174 0.65 3.13 -3.86
C TRP A 174 -0.37 3.21 -2.72
N TYR A 175 -0.93 4.39 -2.50
CA TYR A 175 -1.96 4.68 -1.53
C TYR A 175 -3.16 5.30 -2.23
N TRP A 176 -4.37 4.84 -1.92
CA TRP A 176 -5.62 5.43 -2.39
C TRP A 176 -6.63 5.48 -1.23
N LEU A 177 -7.22 6.66 -1.01
CA LEU A 177 -8.37 6.82 -0.11
C LEU A 177 -9.62 7.11 -0.96
N GLY A 178 -10.43 6.07 -1.19
CA GLY A 178 -11.69 6.15 -1.93
C GLY A 178 -12.86 5.74 -1.05
N ALA A 179 -13.97 6.49 -1.10
CA ALA A 179 -15.15 6.23 -0.25
C ALA A 179 -14.84 6.04 1.26
N LYS A 180 -13.86 6.79 1.80
CA LYS A 180 -13.37 6.68 3.19
C LYS A 180 -12.79 5.30 3.55
N GLN A 181 -12.19 4.62 2.57
CA GLN A 181 -11.56 3.31 2.71
C GLN A 181 -10.15 3.38 2.14
N THR A 182 -9.20 2.73 2.81
CA THR A 182 -7.77 2.86 2.53
C THR A 182 -7.25 1.68 1.73
N TYR A 183 -6.62 1.94 0.59
CA TYR A 183 -6.03 0.90 -0.25
C TYR A 183 -4.54 1.14 -0.36
N GLU A 184 -3.76 0.09 -0.14
CA GLU A 184 -2.31 0.17 -0.15
C GLU A 184 -1.69 -1.03 -0.85
N SER A 185 -0.63 -0.77 -1.60
CA SER A 185 0.26 -1.81 -2.12
C SER A 185 1.69 -1.30 -2.04
N CYS A 186 2.60 -2.13 -1.56
CA CYS A 186 3.99 -1.76 -1.31
C CYS A 186 4.92 -2.61 -2.14
N ILE A 187 5.79 -1.96 -2.91
CA ILE A 187 6.83 -2.60 -3.71
C ILE A 187 8.13 -2.45 -2.92
N ASP A 188 8.74 -3.56 -2.51
CA ASP A 188 10.02 -3.54 -1.82
C ASP A 188 11.16 -3.26 -2.80
N PHE A 189 12.05 -2.35 -2.41
CA PHE A 189 13.23 -2.04 -3.21
C PHE A 189 14.41 -1.64 -2.35
N THR A 190 15.59 -1.65 -2.97
CA THR A 190 16.78 -1.00 -2.43
C THR A 190 17.31 0.06 -3.38
N GLN A 191 17.97 1.06 -2.80
CA GLN A 191 18.79 2.02 -3.52
C GLN A 191 20.07 2.25 -2.72
N MET A 192 21.20 1.78 -3.27
CA MET A 192 22.50 2.04 -2.66
C MET A 192 22.85 3.52 -2.76
N ALA A 193 23.63 4.01 -1.79
CA ALA A 193 24.20 5.34 -1.91
C ALA A 193 25.10 5.40 -3.16
N PRO A 194 25.19 6.56 -3.85
CA PRO A 194 26.19 6.74 -4.90
C PRO A 194 27.58 6.38 -4.37
N GLU A 195 28.36 5.61 -5.12
CA GLU A 195 29.76 5.37 -4.77
C GLU A 195 30.49 6.72 -4.70
N ALA A 196 31.17 6.98 -3.58
CA ALA A 196 32.03 8.14 -3.48
C ALA A 196 33.11 8.06 -4.57
N PRO A 197 33.42 9.15 -5.28
CA PRO A 197 34.47 9.13 -6.29
C PRO A 197 35.77 8.63 -5.66
N GLN A 198 36.32 7.54 -6.18
CA GLN A 198 37.66 7.07 -5.84
C GLN A 198 38.65 8.17 -6.24
N ILE A 199 39.07 9.01 -5.30
CA ILE A 199 40.17 9.94 -5.54
C ILE A 199 41.42 9.08 -5.70
N ARG A 200 41.83 8.85 -6.96
CA ARG A 200 43.12 8.21 -7.27
C ARG A 200 44.21 9.07 -6.61
N GLY A 201 44.69 8.61 -5.45
CA GLY A 201 45.79 9.25 -4.75
C GLY A 201 46.97 9.39 -5.71
N ARG A 202 47.46 10.61 -5.92
CA ARG A 202 48.74 10.82 -6.59
C ARG A 202 49.79 10.15 -5.71
N SER A 203 50.34 9.04 -6.19
CA SER A 203 51.55 8.47 -5.59
C SER A 203 52.67 9.48 -5.79
N TRP A 204 53.06 10.18 -4.73
CA TRP A 204 54.34 10.87 -4.70
C TRP A 204 55.40 9.78 -4.53
N ARG A 205 56.11 9.47 -5.62
CA ARG A 205 57.35 8.71 -5.55
C ARG A 205 58.44 9.67 -5.08
N LEU A 206 58.99 9.41 -3.89
CA LEU A 206 60.29 9.91 -3.46
C LEU A 206 61.38 8.95 -3.96
#